data_AF-A0A661PH24-F1
#
_entry.id   AF-A0A661PH24-F1
#
_cell.length_a   1.000
_cell.length_b   1.000
_cell.length_c   1.000
_cell.angle_alpha   90.00
_cell.angle_beta   90.00
_cell.angle_gamma   90.00
#
_symmetry.space_group_name_H-M   'P 1'
#
loop_
_entity.id
_entity.type
_entity.pdbx_description
1 polymer ?
#
loop_
_entity_poly.entity_id
_entity_poly.type
_entity_poly.pdbx_seq_one_letter_code
_entity_poly.pdbx_strand_id
1 'polypeptide(L)'
;MAWLTVPEMTEVELAEQIRWEAEQHLAHDLRSVTLGYHVVARRPAEGQMDVVLVAVERDRAARYVEVVRQAGLRPTRCVLDTTALWAWYQQAAPAPERPTAIADLGAAKVSVSACGAAGTLQYWRVAGRGGEAITERLCEQLGLSRDEAEQRKQACGAPAASGGNYRTGYRAQGPVDDARVERVVEEATEELAQTLRRSISFINEVQEPVERVWITGGSERLPRVTRHLHRAFEGKAEPWPRFPMDGLDAGPGIDPAQLGRWSCRLGVALGLCCDPRPSLEVPGLGTRRGLGGWLRSLFG
;
A
#
# COMPACT_ATOMS: atom_id res chain seq x y z
N MET A 1 -11.47 -5.57 -8.56
CA MET A 1 -12.25 -5.25 -7.35
C MET A 1 -13.59 -4.73 -7.83
N ALA A 2 -14.67 -5.10 -7.15
CA ALA A 2 -16.01 -4.56 -7.39
C ALA A 2 -16.62 -4.12 -6.05
N TRP A 3 -17.40 -3.04 -6.09
CA TRP A 3 -18.24 -2.59 -4.98
C TRP A 3 -19.68 -2.97 -5.30
N LEU A 4 -20.30 -3.74 -4.42
CA LEU A 4 -21.62 -4.32 -4.63
C LEU A 4 -22.54 -3.89 -3.49
N THR A 5 -23.73 -3.41 -3.84
CA THR A 5 -24.83 -3.27 -2.88
C THR A 5 -25.79 -4.42 -3.13
N VAL A 6 -25.90 -5.33 -2.16
CA VAL A 6 -26.72 -6.54 -2.24
C VAL A 6 -27.78 -6.51 -1.14
N PRO A 7 -28.88 -7.29 -1.24
CA PRO A 7 -29.83 -7.42 -0.15
C PRO A 7 -29.16 -7.89 1.15
N GLU A 8 -29.69 -7.49 2.30
CA GLU A 8 -29.18 -7.97 3.57
C GLU A 8 -29.43 -9.48 3.71
N MET A 9 -28.36 -10.21 4.01
CA MET A 9 -28.39 -11.67 4.13
C MET A 9 -27.40 -12.18 5.20
N THR A 10 -27.52 -13.45 5.53
CA THR A 10 -26.58 -14.15 6.42
C THR A 10 -25.21 -14.34 5.74
N GLU A 11 -24.16 -14.62 6.52
CA GLU A 11 -22.83 -14.86 5.96
C GLU A 11 -22.78 -16.05 5.00
N VAL A 12 -23.61 -17.08 5.25
CA VAL A 12 -23.67 -18.29 4.42
C VAL A 12 -24.29 -17.97 3.07
N GLU A 13 -25.44 -17.29 3.06
CA GLU A 13 -26.12 -16.85 1.84
C GLU A 13 -25.22 -15.89 1.04
N LEU A 14 -24.52 -14.98 1.73
CA LEU A 14 -23.60 -14.06 1.08
C LEU A 14 -22.45 -14.79 0.37
N ALA A 15 -21.89 -15.84 0.98
CA ALA A 15 -20.81 -16.60 0.36
C ALA A 15 -21.25 -17.29 -0.95
N GLU A 16 -22.51 -17.68 -1.06
CA GLU A 16 -23.09 -18.23 -2.28
C GLU A 16 -23.35 -17.13 -3.31
N GLN A 17 -23.98 -16.03 -2.89
CA GLN A 17 -24.29 -14.90 -3.76
C GLN A 17 -23.02 -14.27 -4.35
N ILE A 18 -21.96 -14.14 -3.55
CA ILE A 18 -20.71 -13.49 -4.00
C ILE A 18 -20.06 -14.24 -5.16
N ARG A 19 -20.17 -15.57 -5.23
CA ARG A 19 -19.68 -16.32 -6.39
C ARG A 19 -20.43 -15.92 -7.65
N TRP A 20 -21.75 -15.82 -7.57
CA TRP A 20 -22.57 -15.41 -8.71
C TRP A 20 -22.28 -13.96 -9.13
N GLU A 21 -22.21 -13.03 -8.17
CA GLU A 21 -21.84 -11.64 -8.44
C GLU A 21 -20.45 -11.52 -9.06
N ALA A 22 -19.50 -12.35 -8.61
CA ALA A 22 -18.15 -12.39 -9.16
C ALA A 22 -18.14 -12.81 -10.64
N GLU A 23 -18.98 -13.76 -11.06
CA GLU A 23 -19.09 -14.15 -12.48
C GLU A 23 -19.59 -13.00 -13.37
N GLN A 24 -20.49 -12.16 -12.84
CA GLN A 24 -21.04 -11.03 -13.59
C GLN A 24 -20.06 -9.86 -13.69
N HIS A 25 -19.23 -9.65 -12.67
CA HIS A 25 -18.38 -8.46 -12.55
C HIS A 25 -16.90 -8.69 -12.91
N LEU A 26 -16.42 -9.94 -12.89
CA LEU A 26 -15.03 -10.25 -13.20
C LEU A 26 -14.90 -10.72 -14.65
N ALA A 27 -14.04 -10.06 -15.41
CA ALA A 27 -13.73 -10.42 -16.79
C ALA A 27 -12.95 -11.76 -16.93
N HIS A 28 -12.50 -12.34 -15.82
CA HIS A 28 -11.68 -13.56 -15.80
C HIS A 28 -12.49 -14.77 -15.32
N ASP A 29 -12.12 -15.95 -15.78
CA ASP A 29 -12.68 -17.22 -15.29
C ASP A 29 -12.48 -17.31 -13.76
N LEU A 30 -13.55 -17.59 -13.02
CA LEU A 30 -13.49 -17.82 -11.58
C LEU A 30 -12.52 -18.95 -11.21
N ARG A 31 -12.27 -19.88 -12.14
CA ARG A 31 -11.28 -20.94 -11.98
C ARG A 31 -9.83 -20.45 -12.05
N SER A 32 -9.54 -19.28 -12.62
CA SER A 32 -8.17 -18.74 -12.66
C SER A 32 -7.89 -17.74 -11.53
N VAL A 33 -8.87 -17.44 -10.69
CA VAL A 33 -8.73 -16.47 -9.60
C VAL A 33 -8.98 -17.07 -8.23
N THR A 34 -8.49 -16.36 -7.22
CA THR A 34 -8.86 -16.49 -5.83
C THR A 34 -9.66 -15.26 -5.43
N LEU A 35 -10.83 -15.49 -4.84
CA LEU A 35 -11.72 -14.43 -4.38
C LEU A 35 -11.47 -14.10 -2.90
N GLY A 36 -11.80 -12.89 -2.52
CA GLY A 36 -11.94 -12.46 -1.13
C GLY A 36 -12.97 -11.35 -1.08
N TYR A 37 -13.78 -11.31 -0.03
CA TYR A 37 -14.80 -10.28 0.12
C TYR A 37 -14.85 -9.76 1.56
N HIS A 38 -15.43 -8.57 1.73
CA HIS A 38 -15.65 -7.98 3.03
C HIS A 38 -16.92 -7.13 3.02
N VAL A 39 -17.74 -7.29 4.05
CA VAL A 39 -18.92 -6.45 4.30
C VAL A 39 -18.43 -5.12 4.85
N VAL A 40 -18.64 -4.05 4.09
CA VAL A 40 -18.23 -2.70 4.47
C VAL A 40 -19.27 -2.04 5.36
N ALA A 41 -20.55 -2.20 5.03
CA ALA A 41 -21.65 -1.65 5.80
C ALA A 41 -22.90 -2.54 5.70
N ARG A 42 -23.71 -2.55 6.76
CA ARG A 42 -25.07 -3.11 6.75
C ARG A 42 -26.06 -1.97 6.97
N ARG A 43 -27.12 -1.92 6.18
CA ARG A 43 -28.23 -0.96 6.28
C ARG A 43 -29.55 -1.73 6.47
N PRO A 44 -29.84 -2.24 7.70
CA PRO A 44 -31.03 -3.06 7.92
C PRO A 44 -32.35 -2.35 7.66
N ALA A 45 -32.38 -1.03 7.88
CA ALA A 45 -33.57 -0.21 7.59
C ALA A 45 -33.93 -0.19 6.08
N GLU A 46 -32.94 -0.38 5.21
CA GLU A 46 -33.11 -0.45 3.75
C GLU A 46 -33.12 -1.90 3.25
N GLY A 47 -32.87 -2.88 4.13
CA GLY A 47 -32.70 -4.28 3.76
C GLY A 47 -31.50 -4.52 2.84
N GLN A 48 -30.44 -3.72 2.98
CA GLN A 48 -29.26 -3.75 2.10
C GLN A 48 -27.94 -3.90 2.87
N MET A 49 -26.90 -4.32 2.17
CA MET A 49 -25.53 -4.30 2.65
C MET A 49 -24.55 -4.01 1.52
N ASP A 50 -23.45 -3.32 1.86
CA ASP A 50 -22.37 -3.03 0.93
C ASP A 50 -21.22 -4.00 1.14
N VAL A 51 -20.73 -4.56 0.03
CA VAL A 51 -19.68 -5.56 0.01
C VAL A 51 -18.62 -5.16 -1.00
N VAL A 52 -17.35 -5.26 -0.59
CA VAL A 52 -16.22 -5.14 -1.50
C VAL A 52 -15.74 -6.54 -1.88
N LEU A 53 -15.66 -6.79 -3.18
CA LEU A 53 -15.17 -8.02 -3.77
C LEU A 53 -13.77 -7.80 -4.37
N VAL A 54 -12.87 -8.74 -4.11
CA VAL A 54 -11.51 -8.77 -4.63
C VAL A 54 -11.27 -10.10 -5.31
N ALA A 55 -10.58 -10.04 -6.45
CA ALA A 55 -10.09 -11.20 -7.15
C ALA A 55 -8.61 -10.99 -7.47
N VAL A 56 -7.81 -12.04 -7.26
CA VAL A 56 -6.39 -12.09 -7.60
C VAL A 56 -6.13 -13.38 -8.37
N GLU A 57 -5.23 -13.36 -9.34
CA GLU A 57 -4.77 -14.57 -10.04
C GLU A 57 -4.35 -15.65 -9.03
N ARG A 58 -4.92 -16.85 -9.20
CA ARG A 58 -4.72 -17.97 -8.28
C ARG A 58 -3.24 -18.32 -8.13
N ASP A 59 -2.53 -18.41 -9.25
CA ASP A 59 -1.12 -18.76 -9.27
C ASP A 59 -0.27 -17.72 -8.54
N ARG A 60 -0.61 -16.43 -8.68
CA ARG A 60 0.08 -15.36 -7.98
C ARG A 60 -0.06 -15.50 -6.46
N ALA A 61 -1.28 -15.75 -5.98
CA ALA A 61 -1.52 -15.97 -4.55
C ALA A 61 -0.81 -17.24 -4.04
N ALA A 62 -0.89 -18.34 -4.79
CA ALA A 62 -0.27 -19.61 -4.45
C ALA A 62 1.26 -19.50 -4.32
N ARG A 63 1.93 -18.77 -5.22
CA ARG A 63 3.38 -18.52 -5.13
C ARG A 63 3.79 -17.85 -3.81
N TYR A 64 3.05 -16.85 -3.35
CA TYR A 64 3.36 -16.19 -2.08
C TYR A 64 3.21 -17.14 -0.89
N VAL A 65 2.14 -17.94 -0.88
CA VAL A 65 1.92 -18.97 0.15
C VAL A 65 3.06 -19.98 0.17
N GLU A 66 3.52 -20.40 -1.00
CA GLU A 66 4.60 -21.37 -1.12
C GLU A 66 5.95 -20.83 -0.62
N VAL A 67 6.30 -19.58 -0.94
CA VAL A 67 7.51 -18.93 -0.41
C VAL A 67 7.52 -18.90 1.12
N VAL A 68 6.37 -18.62 1.75
CA VAL A 68 6.25 -18.63 3.22
C VAL A 68 6.42 -20.04 3.78
N ARG A 69 5.87 -21.07 3.11
CA ARG A 69 6.05 -22.48 3.51
C ARG A 69 7.49 -22.95 3.39
N GLN A 70 8.17 -22.58 2.31
CA GLN A 70 9.59 -22.91 2.09
C GLN A 70 10.50 -22.28 3.14
N ALA A 71 10.11 -21.14 3.69
CA ALA A 71 10.79 -20.53 4.83
C ALA A 71 10.53 -21.25 6.18
N GLY A 72 9.81 -22.38 6.18
CA GLY A 72 9.45 -23.14 7.38
C GLY A 72 8.30 -22.53 8.19
N LEU A 73 7.62 -21.52 7.65
CA LEU A 73 6.52 -20.83 8.32
C LEU A 73 5.16 -21.38 7.89
N ARG A 74 4.15 -21.14 8.73
CA ARG A 74 2.76 -21.52 8.44
C ARG A 74 1.97 -20.29 7.99
N PRO A 75 1.72 -20.11 6.68
CA PRO A 75 0.91 -18.99 6.22
C PRO A 75 -0.53 -19.16 6.73
N THR A 76 -1.11 -18.08 7.24
CA THR A 76 -2.46 -18.09 7.85
C THR A 76 -3.47 -17.25 7.08
N ARG A 77 -3.02 -16.18 6.42
CA ARG A 77 -3.86 -15.26 5.65
C ARG A 77 -3.10 -14.75 4.43
N CYS A 78 -3.84 -14.44 3.37
CA CYS A 78 -3.35 -13.73 2.21
C CYS A 78 -4.26 -12.50 1.99
N VAL A 79 -3.66 -11.32 1.90
CA VAL A 79 -4.39 -10.04 1.87
C VAL A 79 -3.72 -9.09 0.87
N LEU A 80 -4.43 -8.04 0.49
CA LEU A 80 -3.83 -6.99 -0.34
C LEU A 80 -2.95 -6.08 0.52
N ASP A 81 -1.85 -5.61 -0.05
CA ASP A 81 -0.95 -4.68 0.63
C ASP A 81 -1.61 -3.33 0.91
N THR A 82 -2.48 -2.84 0.02
CA THR A 82 -3.27 -1.63 0.26
C THR A 82 -4.18 -1.77 1.47
N THR A 83 -4.83 -2.92 1.62
CA THR A 83 -5.70 -3.20 2.78
C THR A 83 -4.91 -3.40 4.07
N ALA A 84 -3.73 -4.00 3.99
CA ALA A 84 -2.82 -4.12 5.12
C ALA A 84 -2.34 -2.74 5.59
N LEU A 85 -1.82 -1.93 4.67
CA LEU A 85 -1.37 -0.57 4.97
C LEU A 85 -2.50 0.30 5.54
N TRP A 86 -3.72 0.16 5.02
CA TRP A 86 -4.88 0.86 5.57
C TRP A 86 -5.24 0.38 6.99
N ALA A 87 -5.19 -0.93 7.26
CA ALA A 87 -5.42 -1.44 8.60
C ALA A 87 -4.40 -0.91 9.61
N TRP A 88 -3.13 -0.77 9.19
CA TRP A 88 -2.12 -0.10 9.99
C TRP A 88 -2.45 1.38 10.22
N TYR A 89 -2.83 2.13 9.18
CA TYR A 89 -3.23 3.53 9.32
C TYR A 89 -4.35 3.71 10.35
N GLN A 90 -5.39 2.89 10.30
CA GLN A 90 -6.52 2.96 11.23
C GLN A 90 -6.13 2.64 12.69
N GLN A 91 -5.09 1.82 12.89
CA GLN A 91 -4.60 1.52 14.24
C GLN A 91 -3.64 2.60 14.76
N ALA A 92 -2.81 3.15 13.88
CA ALA A 92 -1.71 4.04 14.25
C ALA A 92 -2.11 5.53 14.28
N ALA A 93 -3.22 5.88 13.64
CA ALA A 93 -3.73 7.24 13.52
C ALA A 93 -5.11 7.38 14.20
N PRO A 94 -5.44 8.57 14.71
CA PRO A 94 -6.84 8.94 14.89
C PRO A 94 -7.62 8.78 13.58
N ALA A 95 -8.93 8.53 13.70
CA ALA A 95 -9.81 8.51 12.54
C ALA A 95 -9.64 9.82 11.73
N PRO A 96 -9.54 9.75 10.40
CA PRO A 96 -9.35 10.94 9.59
C PRO A 96 -10.58 11.85 9.69
N GLU A 97 -10.36 13.12 10.00
CA GLU A 97 -11.42 14.14 10.07
C GLU A 97 -11.86 14.65 8.69
N ARG A 98 -11.13 14.27 7.63
CA ARG A 98 -11.34 14.70 6.24
C ARG A 98 -10.98 13.60 5.25
N PRO A 99 -11.56 13.61 4.03
CA PRO A 99 -11.24 12.63 3.00
C PRO A 99 -9.74 12.50 2.78
N THR A 100 -9.22 11.29 2.99
CA THR A 100 -7.78 11.02 3.06
C THR A 100 -7.42 9.87 2.14
N ALA A 101 -6.37 10.07 1.34
CA ALA A 101 -5.72 9.05 0.55
C ALA A 101 -4.34 8.70 1.12
N ILE A 102 -3.90 7.47 0.83
CA ILE A 102 -2.55 6.97 1.08
C ILE A 102 -1.98 6.54 -0.26
N ALA A 103 -0.86 7.13 -0.66
CA ALA A 103 -0.07 6.73 -1.82
C ALA A 103 1.19 5.99 -1.35
N ASP A 104 1.21 4.67 -1.55
CA ASP A 104 2.39 3.84 -1.28
C ASP A 104 3.30 3.82 -2.51
N LEU A 105 4.46 4.47 -2.38
CA LEU A 105 5.46 4.62 -3.43
C LEU A 105 6.57 3.59 -3.25
N GLY A 106 6.25 2.34 -3.56
CA GLY A 106 7.19 1.22 -3.58
C GLY A 106 8.26 1.34 -4.68
N ALA A 107 9.10 0.32 -4.81
CA ALA A 107 10.08 0.24 -5.90
C ALA A 107 9.41 -0.22 -7.21
N ALA A 108 8.80 -1.42 -7.19
CA ALA A 108 8.19 -2.02 -8.38
C ALA A 108 6.80 -1.46 -8.71
N LYS A 109 6.07 -0.96 -7.71
CA LYS A 109 4.69 -0.52 -7.87
C LYS A 109 4.37 0.71 -7.02
N VAL A 110 3.34 1.42 -7.47
CA VAL A 110 2.66 2.49 -6.75
C VAL A 110 1.22 2.10 -6.56
N SER A 111 0.69 2.24 -5.35
CA SER A 111 -0.72 2.03 -5.07
C SER A 111 -1.33 3.20 -4.32
N VAL A 112 -2.60 3.48 -4.58
CA VAL A 112 -3.36 4.53 -3.91
C VAL A 112 -4.58 3.88 -3.27
N SER A 113 -4.82 4.18 -2.00
CA SER A 113 -6.03 3.82 -1.26
C SER A 113 -6.66 5.05 -0.62
N ALA A 114 -7.98 5.14 -0.54
CA ALA A 114 -8.67 6.32 -0.04
C ALA A 114 -9.94 6.01 0.76
N CYS A 115 -10.32 6.98 1.60
CA CYS A 115 -11.57 7.04 2.34
C CYS A 115 -12.17 8.44 2.27
N GLY A 116 -13.49 8.53 2.41
CA GLY A 116 -14.19 9.77 2.77
C GLY A 116 -14.03 10.15 4.24
N ALA A 117 -14.80 11.13 4.70
CA ALA A 117 -14.69 11.65 6.07
C ALA A 117 -15.05 10.62 7.16
N ALA A 118 -15.79 9.56 6.81
CA ALA A 118 -16.10 8.45 7.71
C ALA A 118 -14.90 7.52 8.00
N GLY A 119 -13.76 7.68 7.32
CA GLY A 119 -12.50 6.96 7.59
C GLY A 119 -12.45 5.49 7.17
N THR A 120 -13.55 4.94 6.67
CA THR A 120 -13.59 3.56 6.16
C THR A 120 -12.92 3.48 4.79
N LEU A 121 -12.07 2.47 4.55
CA LEU A 121 -11.46 2.25 3.25
C LEU A 121 -12.55 2.03 2.20
N GLN A 122 -12.61 2.91 1.22
CA GLN A 122 -13.65 2.92 0.20
C GLN A 122 -13.10 2.73 -1.21
N TYR A 123 -11.79 2.93 -1.41
CA TYR A 123 -11.20 2.75 -2.73
C TYR A 123 -9.74 2.34 -2.63
N TRP A 124 -9.28 1.50 -3.55
CA TRP A 124 -7.86 1.35 -3.81
C TRP A 124 -7.58 0.89 -5.23
N ARG A 125 -6.40 1.25 -5.74
CA ARG A 125 -5.90 0.83 -7.04
C ARG A 125 -4.39 0.74 -7.06
N VAL A 126 -3.86 -0.09 -7.96
CA VAL A 126 -2.47 0.00 -8.39
C VAL A 126 -2.41 1.09 -9.48
N ALA A 127 -1.55 2.07 -9.29
CA ALA A 127 -1.48 3.26 -10.13
C ALA A 127 -0.38 3.17 -11.19
N GLY A 128 0.70 2.43 -10.93
CA GLY A 128 1.80 2.29 -11.89
C GLY A 128 3.07 1.72 -11.27
N ARG A 129 4.21 2.03 -11.90
CA ARG A 129 5.55 1.66 -11.44
C ARG A 129 6.10 2.71 -10.48
N GLY A 130 6.91 2.26 -9.52
CA GLY A 130 7.46 3.11 -8.47
C GLY A 130 8.91 3.53 -8.71
N GLY A 131 9.68 3.62 -7.63
CA GLY A 131 11.06 4.11 -7.64
C GLY A 131 12.05 3.32 -8.52
N GLU A 132 11.71 2.10 -8.97
CA GLU A 132 12.52 1.38 -9.96
C GLU A 132 12.52 2.10 -11.31
N ALA A 133 11.38 2.69 -11.72
CA ALA A 133 11.28 3.42 -12.99
C ALA A 133 12.24 4.63 -13.05
N ILE A 134 12.46 5.30 -11.92
CA ILE A 134 13.44 6.39 -11.80
C ILE A 134 14.86 5.85 -12.00
N THR A 135 15.15 4.67 -11.42
CA THR A 135 16.46 4.03 -11.49
C THR A 135 16.77 3.57 -12.92
N GLU A 136 15.82 2.91 -13.57
CA GLU A 136 15.95 2.50 -14.97
C GLU A 136 16.16 3.69 -15.90
N ARG A 137 15.43 4.79 -15.71
CA ARG A 137 15.60 5.99 -16.54
C ARG A 137 16.99 6.61 -16.36
N LEU A 138 17.55 6.59 -15.16
CA LEU A 138 18.92 7.02 -14.91
C LEU A 138 19.94 6.11 -15.62
N CYS A 139 19.73 4.80 -15.64
CA CYS A 139 20.56 3.88 -16.41
C CYS A 139 20.49 4.19 -17.91
N GLU A 140 19.27 4.31 -18.45
CA GLU A 140 19.02 4.52 -19.88
C GLU A 140 19.58 5.85 -20.40
N GLN A 141 19.32 6.95 -19.68
CA GLN A 141 19.68 8.29 -20.17
C GLN A 141 21.12 8.70 -19.85
N LEU A 142 21.70 8.16 -18.77
CA LEU A 142 23.01 8.58 -18.27
C LEU A 142 24.06 7.46 -18.39
N GLY A 143 23.69 6.27 -18.86
CA GLY A 143 24.60 5.13 -19.02
C GLY A 143 25.15 4.60 -17.70
N LEU A 144 24.44 4.83 -16.59
CA LEU A 144 24.86 4.40 -15.27
C LEU A 144 24.59 2.91 -15.07
N SER A 145 25.41 2.25 -14.24
CA SER A 145 25.04 0.94 -13.71
C SER A 145 23.83 1.07 -12.79
N ARG A 146 23.06 -0.02 -12.60
CA ARG A 146 21.87 -0.01 -11.73
C ARG A 146 22.20 0.42 -10.29
N ASP A 147 23.32 -0.04 -9.76
CA ASP A 147 23.74 0.30 -8.39
C ASP A 147 24.14 1.77 -8.27
N GLU A 148 24.87 2.31 -9.26
CA GLU A 148 25.18 3.75 -9.31
C GLU A 148 23.92 4.59 -9.48
N ALA A 149 22.99 4.19 -10.34
CA ALA A 149 21.72 4.88 -10.54
C ALA A 149 20.89 4.94 -9.25
N GLU A 150 20.79 3.82 -8.52
CA GLU A 150 20.09 3.77 -7.23
C GLU A 150 20.74 4.70 -6.20
N GLN A 151 22.07 4.67 -6.09
CA GLN A 151 22.82 5.53 -5.18
C GLN A 151 22.65 7.02 -5.52
N ARG A 152 22.78 7.37 -6.81
CA ARG A 152 22.58 8.74 -7.32
C ARG A 152 21.15 9.22 -7.08
N LYS A 153 20.14 8.38 -7.30
CA LYS A 153 18.74 8.66 -6.99
C LYS A 153 18.54 8.96 -5.50
N GLN A 154 19.08 8.12 -4.61
CA GLN A 154 18.95 8.30 -3.16
C GLN A 154 19.66 9.56 -2.63
N ALA A 155 20.80 9.92 -3.23
CA ALA A 155 21.54 11.13 -2.88
C ALA A 155 20.89 12.42 -3.43
N CYS A 156 20.03 12.30 -4.44
CA CYS A 156 19.45 13.42 -5.17
C CYS A 156 18.58 14.33 -4.28
N GLY A 157 18.97 15.60 -4.15
CA GLY A 157 18.27 16.60 -3.34
C GLY A 157 18.44 16.48 -1.81
N ALA A 158 19.32 15.61 -1.33
CA ALA A 158 19.76 15.62 0.06
C ALA A 158 20.61 16.88 0.34
N PRO A 159 20.43 17.57 1.48
CA PRO A 159 21.29 18.70 1.84
C PRO A 159 22.75 18.26 1.93
N ALA A 160 23.68 19.08 1.42
CA ALA A 160 25.11 18.80 1.46
C ALA A 160 25.64 18.52 2.89
N ALA A 161 24.97 19.07 3.91
CA ALA A 161 25.37 19.02 5.33
C ALA A 161 24.63 17.99 6.20
N SER A 162 23.75 17.15 5.64
CA SER A 162 23.04 16.15 6.46
C SER A 162 23.96 14.96 6.76
N GLY A 163 24.67 15.02 7.88
CA GLY A 163 25.43 13.93 8.50
C GLY A 163 24.57 12.76 9.00
N GLY A 164 23.46 12.46 8.33
CA GLY A 164 22.72 11.21 8.52
C GLY A 164 23.32 10.13 7.64
N ASN A 165 23.28 8.88 8.10
CA ASN A 165 23.82 7.66 7.47
C ASN A 165 23.24 7.32 6.06
N TYR A 166 22.62 8.28 5.37
CA TYR A 166 22.22 8.22 3.96
C TYR A 166 23.40 8.44 3.00
N ARG A 167 24.48 9.05 3.48
CA ARG A 167 25.76 9.03 2.76
C ARG A 167 26.48 7.74 3.13
N THR A 168 26.19 6.65 2.43
CA THR A 168 27.12 5.51 2.36
C THR A 168 28.36 5.97 1.59
N GLY A 169 29.21 6.81 2.20
CA GLY A 169 30.55 7.17 1.70
C GLY A 169 30.68 7.70 0.27
N TYR A 170 29.57 7.89 -0.46
CA TYR A 170 29.61 8.08 -1.90
C TYR A 170 29.98 9.53 -2.20
N ARG A 171 31.21 9.72 -2.68
CA ARG A 171 31.56 10.86 -3.51
C ARG A 171 31.12 10.49 -4.92
N ALA A 172 30.38 11.40 -5.56
CA ALA A 172 30.15 11.38 -6.99
C ALA A 172 31.48 11.16 -7.73
N GLN A 173 31.76 9.92 -8.10
CA GLN A 173 32.92 9.53 -8.89
C GLN A 173 32.34 9.09 -10.23
N GLY A 174 32.58 9.88 -11.27
CA GLY A 174 32.07 9.60 -12.61
C GLY A 174 31.84 10.88 -13.42
N PRO A 175 31.75 10.77 -14.77
CA PRO A 175 31.63 11.90 -15.68
C PRO A 175 30.24 12.55 -15.68
N VAL A 176 29.25 11.92 -15.03
CA VAL A 176 27.89 12.42 -14.94
C VAL A 176 27.78 13.42 -13.80
N ASP A 177 27.54 14.67 -14.14
CA ASP A 177 27.27 15.73 -13.17
C ASP A 177 25.92 15.52 -12.46
N ASP A 178 25.81 16.09 -11.25
CA ASP A 178 24.61 15.95 -10.44
C ASP A 178 23.40 16.68 -11.05
N ALA A 179 23.62 17.74 -11.84
CA ALA A 179 22.53 18.49 -12.48
C ALA A 179 21.78 17.66 -13.54
N ARG A 180 22.48 16.77 -14.25
CA ARG A 180 21.87 15.79 -15.17
C ARG A 180 21.04 14.77 -14.40
N VAL A 181 21.59 14.20 -13.32
CA VAL A 181 20.84 13.27 -12.45
C VAL A 181 19.57 13.92 -11.94
N GLU A 182 19.68 15.16 -11.45
CA GLU A 182 18.55 15.93 -10.92
C GLU A 182 17.44 16.12 -11.96
N ARG A 183 17.79 16.47 -13.19
CA ARG A 183 16.81 16.60 -14.28
C ARG A 183 16.06 15.29 -14.55
N VAL A 184 16.79 14.18 -14.67
CA VAL A 184 16.18 12.87 -14.93
C VAL A 184 15.25 12.44 -13.79
N VAL A 185 15.67 12.67 -12.54
CA VAL A 185 14.83 12.38 -11.37
C VAL A 185 13.59 13.27 -11.35
N GLU A 186 13.70 14.56 -11.64
CA GLU A 186 12.57 15.49 -11.70
C GLU A 186 11.55 15.06 -12.75
N GLU A 187 11.99 14.74 -13.97
CA GLU A 187 11.14 14.28 -15.07
C GLU A 187 10.40 12.98 -14.71
N ALA A 188 11.10 12.00 -14.17
CA ALA A 188 10.49 10.74 -13.73
C ALA A 188 9.50 10.96 -12.57
N THR A 189 9.79 11.92 -11.69
CA THR A 189 8.92 12.27 -10.57
C THR A 189 7.65 13.00 -11.05
N GLU A 190 7.74 13.83 -12.07
CA GLU A 190 6.56 14.47 -12.66
C GLU A 190 5.62 13.44 -13.31
N GLU A 191 6.14 12.42 -13.98
CA GLU A 191 5.32 11.32 -14.50
C GLU A 191 4.62 10.52 -13.39
N LEU A 192 5.31 10.29 -12.27
CA LEU A 192 4.71 9.73 -11.07
C LEU A 192 3.60 10.65 -10.52
N ALA A 193 3.86 11.95 -10.45
CA ALA A 193 2.87 12.93 -10.00
C ALA A 193 1.62 12.92 -10.89
N GLN A 194 1.77 12.89 -12.22
CA GLN A 194 0.67 12.77 -13.16
C GLN A 194 -0.12 11.47 -12.97
N THR A 195 0.58 10.36 -12.70
CA THR A 195 -0.05 9.06 -12.44
C THR A 195 -0.88 9.08 -11.16
N LEU A 196 -0.38 9.73 -10.10
CA LEU A 196 -1.11 9.94 -8.87
C LEU A 196 -2.29 10.90 -9.06
N ARG A 197 -2.12 12.00 -9.81
CA ARG A 197 -3.20 12.95 -10.12
C ARG A 197 -4.35 12.28 -10.85
N ARG A 198 -4.07 11.46 -11.87
CA ARG A 198 -5.09 10.65 -12.57
C ARG A 198 -5.80 9.70 -11.61
N SER A 199 -5.04 9.06 -10.71
CA SER A 199 -5.61 8.14 -9.72
C SER A 199 -6.53 8.83 -8.73
N ILE A 200 -6.14 10.01 -8.23
CA ILE A 200 -6.94 10.82 -7.29
C ILE A 200 -8.14 11.46 -7.99
N SER A 201 -8.00 11.93 -9.24
CA SER A 201 -9.13 12.43 -10.04
C SER A 201 -10.22 11.37 -10.16
N PHE A 202 -9.84 10.14 -10.50
CA PHE A 202 -10.78 9.02 -10.57
C PHE A 202 -11.45 8.73 -9.23
N ILE A 203 -10.72 8.83 -8.11
CA ILE A 203 -11.29 8.66 -6.76
C ILE A 203 -12.33 9.75 -6.50
N ASN A 204 -12.01 11.00 -6.81
CA ASN A 204 -12.89 12.15 -6.59
C ASN A 204 -14.16 12.12 -7.46
N GLU A 205 -14.18 11.35 -8.55
CA GLU A 205 -15.38 11.14 -9.37
C GLU A 205 -16.39 10.21 -8.71
N VAL A 206 -15.93 9.31 -7.83
CA VAL A 206 -16.77 8.24 -7.24
C VAL A 206 -16.92 8.38 -5.72
N GLN A 207 -16.21 9.30 -5.08
CA GLN A 207 -16.17 9.51 -3.62
C GLN A 207 -16.03 10.99 -3.26
N GLU A 208 -16.12 11.27 -1.95
CA GLU A 208 -15.78 12.60 -1.42
C GLU A 208 -14.37 13.03 -1.89
N PRO A 209 -14.20 14.28 -2.37
CA PRO A 209 -12.92 14.72 -2.91
C PRO A 209 -11.79 14.61 -1.87
N VAL A 210 -10.69 13.97 -2.26
CA VAL A 210 -9.51 13.80 -1.40
C VAL A 210 -8.93 15.16 -1.02
N GLU A 211 -8.85 15.42 0.29
CA GLU A 211 -8.29 16.65 0.86
C GLU A 211 -6.85 16.48 1.34
N ARG A 212 -6.46 15.24 1.69
CA ARG A 212 -5.10 14.90 2.13
C ARG A 212 -4.59 13.65 1.41
N VAL A 213 -3.30 13.65 1.06
CA VAL A 213 -2.60 12.48 0.54
C VAL A 213 -1.38 12.19 1.41
N TRP A 214 -1.37 11.08 2.12
CA TRP A 214 -0.18 10.58 2.78
C TRP A 214 0.74 9.86 1.78
N ILE A 215 2.00 10.27 1.72
CA ILE A 215 3.02 9.65 0.87
C ILE A 215 3.86 8.68 1.70
N THR A 216 3.85 7.41 1.36
CA THR A 216 4.61 6.37 2.07
C THR A 216 5.42 5.50 1.11
N GLY A 217 6.04 4.44 1.61
CA GLY A 217 6.89 3.53 0.83
C GLY A 217 8.34 3.98 0.77
N GLY A 218 9.15 3.21 0.04
CA GLY A 218 10.59 3.46 -0.06
C GLY A 218 10.95 4.82 -0.68
N SER A 219 10.11 5.31 -1.58
CA SER A 219 10.35 6.54 -2.34
C SER A 219 9.97 7.82 -1.58
N GLU A 220 9.22 7.73 -0.47
CA GLU A 220 8.95 8.86 0.44
C GLU A 220 10.26 9.48 0.98
N ARG A 221 11.31 8.65 1.14
CA ARG A 221 12.61 9.09 1.65
C ARG A 221 13.44 9.86 0.63
N LEU A 222 13.00 9.94 -0.63
CA LEU A 222 13.69 10.69 -1.67
C LEU A 222 13.27 12.16 -1.55
N PRO A 223 14.14 13.08 -1.08
CA PRO A 223 13.73 14.44 -0.76
C PRO A 223 13.12 15.19 -1.94
N ARG A 224 13.62 14.93 -3.16
CA ARG A 224 13.05 15.52 -4.39
C ARG A 224 11.67 14.98 -4.70
N VAL A 225 11.45 13.67 -4.61
CA VAL A 225 10.14 13.07 -4.86
C VAL A 225 9.09 13.68 -3.94
N THR A 226 9.37 13.72 -2.64
CA THR A 226 8.43 14.24 -1.66
C THR A 226 8.19 15.75 -1.82
N ARG A 227 9.23 16.55 -2.09
CA ARG A 227 9.07 18.00 -2.36
C ARG A 227 8.28 18.26 -3.63
N HIS A 228 8.55 17.50 -4.69
CA HIS A 228 7.86 17.62 -5.97
C HIS A 228 6.39 17.28 -5.81
N LEU A 229 6.07 16.15 -5.18
CA LEU A 229 4.70 15.73 -4.91
C LEU A 229 3.97 16.75 -4.03
N HIS A 230 4.61 17.27 -2.98
CA HIS A 230 4.01 18.31 -2.14
C HIS A 230 3.60 19.54 -2.97
N ARG A 231 4.46 20.02 -3.87
CA ARG A 231 4.13 21.14 -4.78
C ARG A 231 3.07 20.76 -5.81
N ALA A 232 3.21 19.59 -6.41
CA ALA A 232 2.34 19.08 -7.47
C ALA A 232 0.88 18.90 -7.02
N PHE A 233 0.68 18.70 -5.71
CA PHE A 233 -0.61 18.54 -5.04
C PHE A 233 -0.97 19.73 -4.15
N GLU A 234 -0.37 20.91 -4.38
CA GLU A 234 -0.72 22.17 -3.68
C GLU A 234 -0.70 22.05 -2.15
N GLY A 235 0.27 21.30 -1.63
CA GLY A 235 0.45 21.07 -0.20
C GLY A 235 -0.35 19.91 0.39
N LYS A 236 -1.30 19.33 -0.37
CA LYS A 236 -2.13 18.19 0.11
C LYS A 236 -1.35 16.89 0.25
N ALA A 237 -0.26 16.73 -0.51
CA ALA A 237 0.62 15.57 -0.40
C ALA A 237 1.64 15.78 0.71
N GLU A 238 1.48 15.03 1.79
CA GLU A 238 2.28 15.14 3.01
C GLU A 238 3.07 13.85 3.22
N PRO A 239 4.31 13.90 3.75
CA PRO A 239 5.04 12.70 4.13
C PRO A 239 4.23 11.84 5.09
N TRP A 240 4.37 10.52 5.00
CA TRP A 240 3.77 9.58 5.95
C TRP A 240 4.09 10.04 7.36
N PRO A 241 3.07 10.25 8.21
CA PRO A 241 3.33 10.72 9.56
C PRO A 241 4.20 9.67 10.23
N ARG A 242 5.16 10.12 11.02
CA ARG A 242 5.90 9.23 11.92
C ARG A 242 4.92 8.89 13.04
N PHE A 243 3.97 8.02 12.73
CA PHE A 243 3.02 7.55 13.70
C PHE A 243 3.81 7.13 14.93
N PRO A 244 3.41 7.59 16.10
CA PRO A 244 3.99 7.05 17.31
C PRO A 244 3.88 5.54 17.19
N MET A 245 4.98 4.83 17.46
CA MET A 245 4.91 3.39 17.69
C MET A 245 4.26 3.13 19.08
N ASP A 246 3.47 4.09 19.58
CA ASP A 246 2.80 4.04 20.86
C ASP A 246 1.77 2.92 20.79
N GLY A 247 1.90 1.95 21.68
CA GLY A 247 1.17 0.68 21.63
C GLY A 247 1.92 -0.47 20.95
N LEU A 248 3.11 -0.24 20.39
CA LEU A 248 4.02 -1.29 19.95
C LEU A 248 5.21 -1.39 20.91
N ASP A 249 5.21 -2.44 21.72
CA ASP A 249 6.38 -2.79 22.53
C ASP A 249 7.50 -3.31 21.63
N ALA A 250 8.58 -2.53 21.52
CA ALA A 250 9.77 -2.95 20.82
C ALA A 250 10.41 -4.13 21.57
N GLY A 251 10.57 -5.26 20.88
CA GLY A 251 11.25 -6.42 21.46
C GLY A 251 12.72 -6.14 21.80
N PRO A 252 13.37 -7.03 22.58
CA PRO A 252 14.77 -6.87 22.97
C PRO A 252 15.67 -6.64 21.75
N GLY A 253 16.49 -5.58 21.79
CA GLY A 253 17.44 -5.24 20.72
C GLY A 253 16.87 -4.39 19.58
N ILE A 254 15.60 -3.99 19.64
CA ILE A 254 15.01 -3.07 18.68
C ILE A 254 15.03 -1.65 19.24
N ASP A 255 15.72 -0.74 18.56
CA ASP A 255 15.74 0.69 18.89
C ASP A 255 14.44 1.38 18.37
N PRO A 256 13.59 1.92 19.24
CA PRO A 256 12.36 2.63 18.82
C PRO A 256 12.64 3.82 17.89
N ALA A 257 13.77 4.51 18.06
CA ALA A 257 14.16 5.61 17.19
C ALA A 257 14.52 5.12 15.78
N GLN A 258 14.99 3.87 15.66
CA GLN A 258 15.16 3.22 14.36
C GLN A 258 13.79 2.88 13.76
N LEU A 259 12.85 2.30 14.51
CA LEU A 259 11.52 1.98 13.99
C LEU A 259 10.82 3.19 13.35
N GLY A 260 10.89 4.36 13.99
CA GLY A 260 10.35 5.60 13.42
C GLY A 260 11.02 6.05 12.09
N ARG A 261 12.23 5.57 11.78
CA ARG A 261 12.91 5.80 10.49
C ARG A 261 12.47 4.82 9.41
N TRP A 262 11.97 3.65 9.79
CA TRP A 262 11.51 2.61 8.87
C TRP A 262 9.99 2.57 8.73
N SER A 263 9.24 3.40 9.47
CA SER A 263 7.77 3.40 9.51
C SER A 263 7.12 3.47 8.12
N CYS A 264 7.62 4.32 7.21
CA CYS A 264 7.12 4.42 5.83
C CYS A 264 7.36 3.16 4.99
N ARG A 265 8.29 2.27 5.38
CA ARG A 265 8.57 0.98 4.73
C ARG A 265 7.91 -0.21 5.42
N LEU A 266 7.59 -0.06 6.70
CA LEU A 266 7.03 -1.13 7.52
C LEU A 266 5.50 -1.15 7.53
N GLY A 267 4.82 -0.10 7.03
CA GLY A 267 3.37 0.03 7.12
C GLY A 267 2.58 -1.18 6.63
N VAL A 268 2.98 -1.79 5.50
CA VAL A 268 2.34 -3.03 5.01
C VAL A 268 2.58 -4.19 5.98
N ALA A 269 3.82 -4.38 6.44
CA ALA A 269 4.18 -5.48 7.33
C ALA A 269 3.47 -5.38 8.69
N LEU A 270 3.42 -4.17 9.28
CA LEU A 270 2.65 -3.89 10.50
C LEU A 270 1.16 -4.11 10.24
N GLY A 271 0.67 -3.70 9.07
CA GLY A 271 -0.69 -3.91 8.63
C GLY A 271 -1.14 -5.37 8.57
N LEU A 272 -0.24 -6.30 8.21
CA LEU A 272 -0.53 -7.74 8.22
C LEU A 272 -0.88 -8.27 9.64
N CYS A 273 -0.41 -7.59 10.67
CA CYS A 273 -0.71 -7.89 12.07
C CYS A 273 -2.07 -7.33 12.52
N CYS A 274 -2.66 -6.39 11.78
CA CYS A 274 -3.88 -5.66 12.14
C CYS A 274 -5.20 -6.30 11.64
N ASP A 275 -5.19 -7.59 11.29
CA ASP A 275 -6.33 -8.31 10.67
C ASP A 275 -6.98 -7.57 9.47
N PRO A 276 -6.22 -7.24 8.41
CA PRO A 276 -6.73 -6.46 7.29
C PRO A 276 -7.78 -7.23 6.47
N ARG A 277 -8.76 -6.49 5.96
CA ARG A 277 -9.88 -7.01 5.16
C ARG A 277 -9.99 -6.28 3.81
N PRO A 278 -10.48 -6.95 2.75
CA PRO A 278 -10.80 -8.37 2.66
C PRO A 278 -9.56 -9.28 2.65
N SER A 279 -9.73 -10.51 3.11
CA SER A 279 -8.75 -11.60 2.98
C SER A 279 -9.12 -12.53 1.83
N LEU A 280 -8.11 -13.03 1.12
CA LEU A 280 -8.26 -13.95 -0.01
C LEU A 280 -8.44 -15.39 0.48
N GLU A 281 -9.37 -16.11 -0.14
CA GLU A 281 -9.65 -17.53 0.08
C GLU A 281 -8.64 -18.42 -0.67
N VAL A 282 -7.40 -18.48 -0.20
CA VAL A 282 -6.36 -19.31 -0.83
C VAL A 282 -6.43 -20.75 -0.30
N PRO A 283 -6.49 -21.79 -1.17
CA PRO A 283 -6.48 -23.18 -0.74
C PRO A 283 -5.30 -23.53 0.18
N GLY A 284 -5.59 -24.23 1.28
CA GLY A 284 -4.58 -24.64 2.25
C GLY A 284 -4.14 -23.56 3.24
N LEU A 285 -4.79 -22.38 3.23
CA LEU A 285 -4.78 -21.46 4.36
C LEU A 285 -5.96 -21.77 5.29
N GLY A 286 -5.74 -21.74 6.60
CA GLY A 286 -6.82 -21.92 7.56
C GLY A 286 -7.76 -20.70 7.55
N THR A 287 -9.05 -20.90 7.29
CA THR A 287 -10.08 -19.88 7.47
C THR A 287 -10.27 -19.59 8.96
N ARG A 288 -9.48 -18.69 9.56
CA ARG A 288 -9.72 -18.27 10.96
C ARG A 288 -10.70 -17.11 11.04
N ARG A 289 -11.85 -17.38 11.66
CA ARG A 289 -12.82 -16.43 12.21
C ARG A 289 -12.19 -15.63 13.35
N GLY A 290 -11.76 -14.38 13.08
CA GLY A 290 -11.42 -13.34 14.06
C GLY A 290 -10.43 -13.69 15.19
N LEU A 291 -9.99 -12.67 15.94
CA LEU A 291 -9.15 -12.83 17.14
C LEU A 291 -9.75 -13.80 18.19
N GLY A 292 -11.09 -13.88 18.27
CA GLY A 292 -11.80 -14.77 19.20
C GLY A 292 -11.64 -16.27 18.92
N GLY A 293 -11.32 -16.67 17.67
CA GLY A 293 -11.03 -18.07 17.34
C GLY A 293 -9.61 -18.50 17.71
N TRP A 294 -8.67 -17.56 17.78
CA TRP A 294 -7.27 -17.87 18.08
C TRP A 294 -7.04 -18.21 19.55
N LEU A 295 -7.66 -17.44 20.46
CA LEU A 295 -7.62 -17.69 21.90
C LEU A 295 -8.27 -19.02 22.28
N ARG A 296 -9.39 -19.40 21.65
CA ARG A 296 -10.04 -20.70 21.94
C ARG A 296 -9.22 -21.91 21.48
N SER A 297 -8.38 -21.77 20.45
CA SER A 297 -7.52 -22.87 19.98
C SER A 297 -6.25 -23.07 20.80
N LEU A 298 -5.89 -22.11 21.66
CA LEU A 298 -4.74 -22.21 22.56
C LEU A 298 -5.13 -22.75 23.94
N PHE A 299 -6.41 -22.63 24.31
CA PHE A 299 -6.94 -22.99 25.63
C PHE A 299 -8.10 -23.99 25.55
N GLY A 300 -8.29 -24.66 24.41
CA GLY A 300 -9.36 -25.63 24.17
C GLY A 300 -8.84 -26.92 23.55
#